data_AF-A0A2R6GAJ7-F1
#
_entry.id   AF-A0A2R6GAJ7-F1
#
_cell.length_a   1.000
_cell.length_b   1.000
_cell.length_c   1.000
_cell.angle_alpha   90.00
_cell.angle_beta   90.00
_cell.angle_gamma   90.00
#
_symmetry.space_group_name_H-M   'P 1'
#
loop_
_entity.id
_entity.type
_entity.pdbx_description
1 polymer ?
#
loop_
_entity_poly.entity_id
_entity_poly.type
_entity_poly.pdbx_seq_one_letter_code
_entity_poly.pdbx_strand_id
1 'polypeptide(L)'
;MARDTAETVTYADIEAARERLDDPSVVTETPVDRSTALESMTGAAEVSLKLEHLQWTGSFKTRGAYNKIRRLAESGGVDRVVAASAGNHAQGVALAASTLGVDATVVMPTTAPQTKVEATRGYGASVELVGKDFQAATTHAKDLVAGTDAMFVHAFDDPAIVAGQGTLGVEMYEDRPSVETVVVPIGGGGLIGGIATAFAELRPETRVVGVQAEGAATVPDSLDKGTPQTLEEVDTIADGIATGGVSELTLGLIERHVDEVVTVTNGEIADAVLLLLERAKQVVEGAGAAAVAAVRSDDLDVSGEHVMPLLCGGNLDMTMLRTVLVHALARRRQVIRVRVRIEDRPGKMADISAAIADQGANIQTVRHDRALEDLDVGEAYLIFQVETSGADHARRVVAAIADHGYDVSVVTHPGADGRGPDGYSPKRGGGEFYQPFCRPV
;
A
#
# COMPACT_ATOMS: atom_id res chain seq x y z
N MET A 1 -34.80 -11.34 -12.52
CA MET A 1 -35.31 -12.07 -11.33
C MET A 1 -34.32 -11.83 -10.23
N ALA A 2 -34.78 -11.28 -9.11
CA ALA A 2 -33.97 -10.67 -8.06
C ALA A 2 -32.99 -11.67 -7.41
N ARG A 3 -31.70 -11.31 -7.38
CA ARG A 3 -30.69 -11.90 -6.50
C ARG A 3 -30.92 -11.33 -5.08
N ASP A 4 -31.98 -11.76 -4.41
CA ASP A 4 -32.39 -11.28 -3.08
C ASP A 4 -32.12 -12.33 -1.98
N THR A 5 -30.98 -13.02 -2.06
CA THR A 5 -30.63 -14.10 -1.11
C THR A 5 -29.18 -14.11 -0.63
N ALA A 6 -28.40 -13.06 -0.90
CA ALA A 6 -27.16 -12.85 -0.14
C ALA A 6 -27.53 -12.09 1.14
N GLU A 7 -27.07 -12.52 2.32
CA GLU A 7 -27.18 -11.72 3.54
C GLU A 7 -26.51 -10.36 3.30
N THR A 8 -27.30 -9.32 3.02
CA THR A 8 -26.82 -7.99 2.70
C THR A 8 -26.66 -7.17 3.97
N VAL A 9 -25.57 -6.41 4.08
CA VAL A 9 -25.40 -5.45 5.17
C VAL A 9 -26.30 -4.24 4.92
N THR A 10 -27.09 -3.85 5.93
CA THR A 10 -27.98 -2.69 5.87
C THR A 10 -27.45 -1.52 6.70
N TYR A 11 -28.02 -0.33 6.52
CA TYR A 11 -27.70 0.82 7.37
C TYR A 11 -28.02 0.56 8.85
N ALA A 12 -29.11 -0.15 9.15
CA ALA A 12 -29.46 -0.53 10.53
C ALA A 12 -28.39 -1.44 11.19
N ASP A 13 -27.73 -2.30 10.42
CA ASP A 13 -26.60 -3.09 10.92
C ASP A 13 -25.41 -2.19 11.29
N ILE A 14 -25.18 -1.13 10.51
CA ILE A 14 -24.13 -0.13 10.75
C ILE A 14 -24.45 0.70 12.00
N GLU A 15 -25.70 1.12 12.19
CA GLU A 15 -26.13 1.83 13.41
C GLU A 15 -25.94 0.94 14.65
N ALA A 16 -26.38 -0.32 14.58
CA ALA A 16 -26.15 -1.28 15.65
C ALA A 16 -24.66 -1.57 15.88
N ALA A 17 -23.83 -1.50 14.83
CA ALA A 17 -22.38 -1.60 14.99
C ALA A 17 -21.83 -0.36 15.71
N ARG A 18 -22.29 0.85 15.36
CA ARG A 18 -21.88 2.11 16.00
C ARG A 18 -22.19 2.10 17.51
N GLU A 19 -23.36 1.62 17.91
CA GLU A 19 -23.72 1.44 19.33
C GLU A 19 -22.77 0.49 20.07
N ARG A 20 -22.23 -0.52 19.37
CA ARG A 20 -21.25 -1.47 19.90
C ARG A 20 -19.82 -0.94 19.93
N LEU A 21 -19.50 0.16 19.26
CA LEU A 21 -18.15 0.77 19.32
C LEU A 21 -18.09 1.78 20.48
N ASP A 22 -18.39 1.35 21.69
CA ASP A 22 -18.49 2.23 22.88
C ASP A 22 -17.19 2.39 23.69
N ASP A 23 -16.12 1.69 23.30
CA ASP A 23 -14.84 1.71 24.01
C ASP A 23 -13.79 2.55 23.25
N PRO A 24 -13.47 3.77 23.75
CA PRO A 24 -12.52 4.67 23.11
C PRO A 24 -11.08 4.17 23.17
N SER A 25 -10.78 3.07 23.87
CA SER A 25 -9.47 2.41 23.85
C SER A 25 -9.30 1.40 22.69
N VAL A 26 -10.38 1.11 21.94
CA VAL A 26 -10.37 0.22 20.78
C VAL A 26 -10.75 0.95 19.49
N VAL A 27 -11.73 1.85 19.57
CA VAL A 27 -12.18 2.67 18.44
C VAL A 27 -12.39 4.09 18.91
N THR A 28 -11.74 5.05 18.26
CA THR A 28 -12.01 6.48 18.41
C THR A 28 -12.54 7.07 17.11
N GLU A 29 -13.31 8.16 17.20
CA GLU A 29 -13.54 9.03 16.04
C GLU A 29 -12.19 9.61 15.60
N THR A 30 -11.89 9.48 14.31
CA THR A 30 -10.62 9.94 13.74
C THR A 30 -10.77 11.31 13.09
N PRO A 31 -9.75 12.19 13.15
CA PRO A 31 -9.86 13.55 12.65
C PRO A 31 -9.99 13.62 11.12
N VAL A 32 -10.42 14.78 10.65
CA VAL A 32 -10.40 15.17 9.23
C VAL A 32 -9.52 16.40 9.05
N ASP A 33 -8.53 16.29 8.16
CA ASP A 33 -7.60 17.38 7.84
C ASP A 33 -7.80 17.89 6.42
N ARG A 34 -7.97 19.21 6.25
CA ARG A 34 -8.03 19.84 4.93
C ARG A 34 -6.64 19.94 4.29
N SER A 35 -6.53 19.62 3.00
CA SER A 35 -5.28 19.68 2.24
C SER A 35 -5.35 20.69 1.09
N THR A 36 -4.91 21.93 1.34
CA THR A 36 -4.82 22.99 0.31
C THR A 36 -3.82 22.68 -0.80
N ALA A 37 -2.81 21.85 -0.51
CA ALA A 37 -1.85 21.38 -1.49
C ALA A 37 -2.52 20.46 -2.52
N LEU A 38 -3.40 19.55 -2.08
CA LEU A 38 -4.15 18.68 -2.99
C LEU A 38 -5.17 19.47 -3.79
N GLU A 39 -5.92 20.38 -3.16
CA GLU A 39 -6.85 21.30 -3.86
C GLU A 39 -6.16 22.02 -5.03
N SER A 40 -4.97 22.57 -4.78
CA SER A 40 -4.19 23.28 -5.81
C SER A 40 -3.69 22.36 -6.94
N MET A 41 -3.45 21.08 -6.63
CA MET A 41 -2.94 20.10 -7.59
C MET A 41 -4.04 19.47 -8.45
N THR A 42 -5.25 19.31 -7.90
CA THR A 42 -6.34 18.56 -8.54
C THR A 42 -7.46 19.44 -9.05
N GLY A 43 -7.53 20.71 -8.63
CA GLY A 43 -8.62 21.60 -8.99
C GLY A 43 -9.92 21.35 -8.20
N ALA A 44 -9.91 20.43 -7.23
CA ALA A 44 -11.02 20.22 -6.31
C ALA A 44 -11.34 21.50 -5.53
N ALA A 45 -12.62 21.75 -5.24
CA ALA A 45 -13.03 22.88 -4.42
C ALA A 45 -12.56 22.73 -2.97
N GLU A 46 -12.55 21.48 -2.47
CA GLU A 46 -12.01 21.13 -1.17
C GLU A 46 -11.51 19.69 -1.17
N VAL A 47 -10.37 19.44 -0.49
CA VAL A 47 -9.89 18.08 -0.21
C VAL A 47 -9.76 17.88 1.29
N SER A 48 -10.62 17.03 1.84
CA SER A 48 -10.68 16.69 3.26
C SER A 48 -10.19 15.26 3.50
N LEU A 49 -9.06 15.07 4.16
CA LEU A 49 -8.46 13.77 4.40
C LEU A 49 -9.07 13.12 5.65
N LYS A 50 -9.77 11.98 5.52
CA LYS A 50 -10.22 11.20 6.69
C LYS A 50 -9.05 10.37 7.23
N LEU A 51 -8.61 10.64 8.45
CA LEU A 51 -7.32 10.18 9.00
C LEU A 51 -7.44 8.88 9.79
N GLU A 52 -7.99 7.84 9.18
CA GLU A 52 -8.22 6.56 9.86
C GLU A 52 -6.93 5.78 10.18
N HIS A 53 -5.79 6.17 9.58
CA HIS A 53 -4.47 5.68 9.98
C HIS A 53 -4.07 6.08 11.41
N LEU A 54 -4.77 7.05 12.03
CA LEU A 54 -4.60 7.44 13.43
C LEU A 54 -5.49 6.65 14.40
N GLN A 55 -6.30 5.72 13.89
CA GLN A 55 -7.05 4.80 14.74
C GLN A 55 -6.12 3.95 15.60
N TRP A 56 -6.64 3.37 16.69
CA TRP A 56 -5.94 2.31 17.40
C TRP A 56 -5.47 1.21 16.45
N THR A 57 -4.31 0.63 16.74
CA THR A 57 -3.59 -0.31 15.86
C THR A 57 -3.13 0.27 14.51
N GLY A 58 -3.34 1.56 14.26
CA GLY A 58 -2.87 2.27 13.06
C GLY A 58 -3.74 2.04 11.81
N SER A 59 -4.97 1.55 11.93
CA SER A 59 -5.87 1.35 10.78
C SER A 59 -7.34 1.15 11.19
N PHE A 60 -8.23 1.19 10.20
CA PHE A 60 -9.67 0.96 10.36
C PHE A 60 -10.07 -0.43 10.91
N LYS A 61 -9.17 -1.42 10.89
CA LYS A 61 -9.52 -2.83 11.13
C LYS A 61 -10.10 -3.10 12.51
N THR A 62 -9.82 -2.25 13.51
CA THR A 62 -10.39 -2.37 14.85
C THR A 62 -11.91 -2.25 14.85
N ARG A 63 -12.51 -1.43 13.97
CA ARG A 63 -13.96 -1.19 13.95
C ARG A 63 -14.74 -2.48 13.70
N GLY A 64 -14.48 -3.15 12.57
CA GLY A 64 -15.12 -4.43 12.28
C GLY A 64 -14.73 -5.53 13.25
N ALA A 65 -13.45 -5.63 13.63
CA ALA A 65 -13.00 -6.67 14.55
C ALA A 65 -13.71 -6.56 15.91
N TYR A 66 -13.79 -5.35 16.46
CA TYR A 66 -14.47 -5.07 17.72
C TYR A 66 -15.98 -5.34 17.61
N ASN A 67 -16.65 -4.87 16.55
CA ASN A 67 -18.06 -5.18 16.34
C ASN A 67 -18.34 -6.69 16.27
N LYS A 68 -17.54 -7.44 15.50
CA LYS A 68 -17.70 -8.89 15.37
C LYS A 68 -17.48 -9.59 16.70
N ILE A 69 -16.36 -9.32 17.37
CA ILE A 69 -15.98 -10.03 18.61
C ILE A 69 -16.94 -9.67 19.75
N ARG A 70 -17.36 -8.41 19.84
CA ARG A 70 -18.37 -8.00 20.82
C ARG A 70 -19.69 -8.71 20.61
N ARG A 71 -20.18 -8.82 19.36
CA ARG A 71 -21.39 -9.60 19.05
C ARG A 71 -21.26 -11.06 19.47
N LEU A 72 -20.08 -11.66 19.30
CA LEU A 72 -19.81 -13.03 19.73
C LEU A 72 -19.75 -13.18 21.26
N ALA A 73 -19.19 -12.18 21.96
CA ALA A 73 -19.17 -12.15 23.42
C ALA A 73 -20.59 -11.95 23.99
N GLU A 74 -21.39 -11.06 23.40
CA GLU A 74 -22.78 -10.80 23.79
C GLU A 74 -23.69 -12.02 23.58
N SER A 75 -23.41 -12.87 22.59
CA SER A 75 -24.16 -14.11 22.38
C SER A 75 -23.81 -15.21 23.40
N GLY A 76 -22.77 -15.00 24.22
CA GLY A 76 -22.35 -15.90 25.30
C GLY A 76 -21.77 -17.23 24.83
N GLY A 77 -21.38 -17.33 23.55
CA GLY A 77 -21.01 -18.60 22.92
C GLY A 77 -19.55 -18.72 22.48
N VAL A 78 -18.68 -17.75 22.78
CA VAL A 78 -17.31 -17.71 22.24
C VAL A 78 -16.31 -17.18 23.26
N ASP A 79 -15.48 -18.09 23.76
CA ASP A 79 -14.36 -17.75 24.64
C ASP A 79 -13.05 -17.56 23.87
N ARG A 80 -13.00 -18.01 22.59
CA ARG A 80 -11.81 -17.95 21.75
C ARG A 80 -12.12 -17.56 20.31
N VAL A 81 -11.33 -16.65 19.75
CA VAL A 81 -11.34 -16.29 18.33
C VAL A 81 -10.02 -16.63 17.65
N VAL A 82 -10.10 -16.99 16.37
CA VAL A 82 -8.96 -17.29 15.53
C VAL A 82 -9.01 -16.43 14.27
N ALA A 83 -7.87 -15.86 13.87
CA ALA A 83 -7.74 -15.12 12.62
C ALA A 83 -6.46 -15.50 11.88
N ALA A 84 -6.44 -15.29 10.57
CA ALA A 84 -5.22 -15.38 9.76
C ALA A 84 -4.92 -14.01 9.16
N SER A 85 -3.76 -13.44 9.51
CA SER A 85 -3.28 -12.16 8.97
C SER A 85 -1.88 -11.88 9.50
N ALA A 86 -0.98 -11.39 8.64
CA ALA A 86 0.30 -10.82 9.07
C ALA A 86 0.29 -9.29 9.04
N GLY A 87 -0.86 -8.64 9.26
CA GLY A 87 -1.02 -7.20 9.06
C GLY A 87 -2.08 -6.55 9.95
N ASN A 88 -2.76 -5.54 9.41
CA ASN A 88 -3.71 -4.70 10.14
C ASN A 88 -4.84 -5.50 10.82
N HIS A 89 -5.35 -6.54 10.15
CA HIS A 89 -6.42 -7.37 10.70
C HIS A 89 -5.99 -8.13 11.95
N ALA A 90 -4.75 -8.63 11.99
CA ALA A 90 -4.19 -9.30 13.17
C ALA A 90 -4.17 -8.40 14.40
N GLN A 91 -3.71 -7.15 14.23
CA GLN A 91 -3.64 -6.19 15.32
C GLN A 91 -5.04 -5.77 15.77
N GLY A 92 -5.97 -5.54 14.82
CA GLY A 92 -7.36 -5.21 15.14
C GLY A 92 -8.07 -6.30 15.93
N VAL A 93 -7.91 -7.58 15.52
CA VAL A 93 -8.45 -8.73 16.25
C VAL A 93 -7.81 -8.86 17.64
N ALA A 94 -6.49 -8.73 17.73
CA ALA A 94 -5.79 -8.84 19.01
C ALA A 94 -6.27 -7.80 20.03
N LEU A 95 -6.27 -6.51 19.64
CA LEU A 95 -6.71 -5.43 20.53
C LEU A 95 -8.18 -5.62 20.96
N ALA A 96 -9.06 -5.91 20.00
CA ALA A 96 -10.48 -6.09 20.28
C ALA A 96 -10.75 -7.27 21.22
N ALA A 97 -10.14 -8.43 20.96
CA ALA A 97 -10.32 -9.63 21.77
C ALA A 97 -9.79 -9.43 23.19
N SER A 98 -8.57 -8.90 23.34
CA SER A 98 -7.97 -8.66 24.65
C SER A 98 -8.76 -7.64 25.48
N THR A 99 -9.33 -6.62 24.86
CA THR A 99 -10.18 -5.64 25.56
C THR A 99 -11.49 -6.26 26.06
N LEU A 100 -12.07 -7.18 25.28
CA LEU A 100 -13.32 -7.87 25.62
C LEU A 100 -13.11 -9.11 26.51
N GLY A 101 -11.87 -9.45 26.85
CA GLY A 101 -11.54 -10.65 27.63
C GLY A 101 -11.75 -11.97 26.88
N VAL A 102 -11.70 -11.94 25.54
CA VAL A 102 -11.79 -13.11 24.67
C VAL A 102 -10.39 -13.55 24.25
N ASP A 103 -10.10 -14.85 24.29
CA ASP A 103 -8.79 -15.37 23.86
C ASP A 103 -8.63 -15.22 22.34
N ALA A 104 -7.52 -14.64 21.87
CA ALA A 104 -7.22 -14.53 20.44
C ALA A 104 -6.01 -15.37 20.04
N THR A 105 -6.16 -16.14 18.96
CA THR A 105 -5.04 -16.77 18.25
C THR A 105 -4.96 -16.20 16.83
N VAL A 106 -3.81 -15.63 16.48
CA VAL A 106 -3.54 -15.15 15.13
C VAL A 106 -2.51 -16.05 14.46
N VAL A 107 -2.88 -16.63 13.33
CA VAL A 107 -1.99 -17.42 12.50
C VAL A 107 -1.34 -16.51 11.46
N MET A 108 -0.02 -16.57 11.37
CA MET A 108 0.79 -15.79 10.42
C MET A 108 1.73 -16.72 9.65
N PRO A 109 2.10 -16.43 8.39
CA PRO A 109 3.18 -17.12 7.72
C PRO A 109 4.51 -16.97 8.48
N THR A 110 5.38 -17.98 8.35
CA THR A 110 6.73 -17.96 8.95
C THR A 110 7.63 -16.82 8.44
N THR A 111 7.27 -16.24 7.29
CA THR A 111 7.92 -15.10 6.64
C THR A 111 7.39 -13.74 7.10
N ALA A 112 6.40 -13.70 8.00
CA ALA A 112 5.82 -12.45 8.49
C ALA A 112 6.90 -11.55 9.15
N PRO A 113 6.88 -10.23 8.90
CA PRO A 113 7.81 -9.30 9.56
C PRO A 113 7.72 -9.40 11.08
N GLN A 114 8.86 -9.52 11.77
CA GLN A 114 8.89 -9.66 13.23
C GLN A 114 8.22 -8.49 13.95
N THR A 115 8.32 -7.28 13.41
CA THR A 115 7.64 -6.09 13.95
C THR A 115 6.12 -6.27 14.00
N LYS A 116 5.51 -6.90 12.99
CA LYS A 116 4.07 -7.19 12.96
C LYS A 116 3.69 -8.31 13.92
N VAL A 117 4.54 -9.34 14.04
CA VAL A 117 4.37 -10.43 15.03
C VAL A 117 4.41 -9.88 16.46
N GLU A 118 5.41 -9.05 16.77
CA GLU A 118 5.59 -8.42 18.08
C GLU A 118 4.45 -7.47 18.41
N ALA A 119 3.99 -6.65 17.46
CA ALA A 119 2.83 -5.77 17.64
C ALA A 119 1.57 -6.56 18.00
N THR A 120 1.26 -7.63 17.26
CA THR A 120 0.09 -8.48 17.55
C THR A 120 0.18 -9.16 18.92
N ARG A 121 1.36 -9.66 19.32
CA ARG A 121 1.57 -10.19 20.68
C ARG A 121 1.45 -9.11 21.75
N GLY A 122 1.95 -7.90 21.47
CA GLY A 122 1.87 -6.75 22.37
C GLY A 122 0.43 -6.33 22.68
N TYR A 123 -0.50 -6.56 21.75
CA TYR A 123 -1.93 -6.35 21.98
C TYR A 123 -2.64 -7.50 22.71
N GLY A 124 -1.94 -8.59 23.04
CA GLY A 124 -2.45 -9.67 23.89
C GLY A 124 -2.89 -10.95 23.17
N ALA A 125 -2.72 -11.04 21.84
CA ALA A 125 -3.01 -12.28 21.11
C ALA A 125 -1.86 -13.28 21.15
N SER A 126 -2.20 -14.57 21.15
CA SER A 126 -1.27 -15.65 20.83
C SER A 126 -0.99 -15.66 19.33
N VAL A 127 0.28 -15.83 18.92
CA VAL A 127 0.66 -15.86 17.49
C VAL A 127 1.29 -17.21 17.13
N GLU A 128 0.69 -17.90 16.15
CA GLU A 128 1.20 -19.14 15.56
C GLU A 128 1.82 -18.85 14.18
N LEU A 129 3.11 -19.19 14.00
CA LEU A 129 3.81 -19.05 12.73
C LEU A 129 3.72 -20.34 11.93
N VAL A 130 2.87 -20.37 10.90
CA VAL A 130 2.54 -21.57 10.12
C VAL A 130 2.57 -21.29 8.62
N GLY A 131 3.19 -22.19 7.87
CA GLY A 131 3.25 -22.11 6.41
C GLY A 131 4.26 -21.10 5.87
N LYS A 132 4.47 -21.14 4.56
CA LYS A 132 5.36 -20.21 3.83
C LYS A 132 4.63 -18.98 3.30
N ASP A 133 3.32 -19.09 3.12
CA ASP A 133 2.45 -18.09 2.52
C ASP A 133 1.16 -17.90 3.33
N PHE A 134 0.40 -16.87 2.94
CA PHE A 134 -0.85 -16.49 3.60
C PHE A 134 -1.95 -17.56 3.45
N GLN A 135 -1.94 -18.31 2.35
CA GLN A 135 -2.94 -19.35 2.10
C GLN A 135 -2.78 -20.50 3.09
N ALA A 136 -1.56 -20.98 3.30
CA ALA A 136 -1.25 -22.01 4.29
C ALA A 136 -1.61 -21.57 5.72
N ALA A 137 -1.32 -20.33 6.08
CA ALA A 137 -1.71 -19.76 7.38
C ALA A 137 -3.25 -19.70 7.54
N THR A 138 -3.96 -19.35 6.48
CA THR A 138 -5.44 -19.28 6.47
C THR A 138 -6.07 -20.66 6.60
N THR A 139 -5.56 -21.66 5.87
CA THR A 139 -6.02 -23.05 5.99
C THR A 139 -5.84 -23.56 7.41
N HIS A 140 -4.66 -23.37 8.00
CA HIS A 140 -4.41 -23.77 9.39
C HIS A 140 -5.33 -23.06 10.39
N ALA A 141 -5.57 -21.76 10.21
CA ALA A 141 -6.50 -21.01 11.06
C ALA A 141 -7.94 -21.54 10.99
N LYS A 142 -8.39 -21.99 9.81
CA LYS A 142 -9.70 -22.63 9.64
C LYS A 142 -9.74 -24.03 10.26
N ASP A 143 -8.64 -24.78 10.16
CA ASP A 143 -8.54 -26.10 10.78
C ASP A 143 -8.53 -26.00 12.32
N LEU A 144 -7.92 -24.95 12.89
CA LEU A 144 -7.91 -24.70 14.34
C LEU A 144 -9.31 -24.49 14.94
N VAL A 145 -10.25 -23.94 14.16
CA VAL A 145 -11.63 -23.73 14.63
C VAL A 145 -12.53 -24.93 14.36
N ALA A 146 -12.16 -25.79 13.41
CA ALA A 146 -12.98 -26.93 12.99
C ALA A 146 -13.21 -27.92 14.15
N GLY A 147 -14.47 -28.10 14.53
CA GLY A 147 -14.86 -29.01 15.63
C GLY A 147 -14.58 -28.46 17.03
N THR A 148 -14.37 -27.14 17.16
CA THR A 148 -14.24 -26.44 18.45
C THR A 148 -15.32 -25.35 18.57
N ASP A 149 -15.46 -24.76 19.76
CA ASP A 149 -16.33 -23.59 19.98
C ASP A 149 -15.65 -22.26 19.60
N ALA A 150 -14.41 -22.31 19.09
CA ALA A 150 -13.70 -21.11 18.65
C ALA A 150 -14.25 -20.59 17.32
N MET A 151 -14.28 -19.27 17.15
CA MET A 151 -14.81 -18.65 15.93
C MET A 151 -13.71 -18.06 15.06
N PHE A 152 -13.79 -18.30 13.75
CA PHE A 152 -12.91 -17.65 12.79
C PHE A 152 -13.39 -16.22 12.50
N VAL A 153 -12.50 -15.24 12.63
CA VAL A 153 -12.79 -13.83 12.36
C VAL A 153 -12.20 -13.45 11.00
N HIS A 154 -13.06 -13.41 9.98
CA HIS A 154 -12.64 -13.04 8.62
C HIS A 154 -12.23 -11.56 8.54
N ALA A 155 -11.28 -11.24 7.65
CA ALA A 155 -10.78 -9.88 7.48
C ALA A 155 -11.73 -8.91 6.74
N PHE A 156 -12.80 -9.42 6.11
CA PHE A 156 -13.70 -8.65 5.25
C PHE A 156 -15.00 -9.39 4.88
N ASP A 157 -14.95 -10.71 4.63
CA ASP A 157 -16.11 -11.52 4.20
C ASP A 157 -16.98 -11.96 5.40
N ASP A 158 -17.50 -10.98 6.13
CA ASP A 158 -18.39 -11.19 7.26
C ASP A 158 -19.30 -9.95 7.44
N PRO A 159 -20.63 -10.10 7.49
CA PRO A 159 -21.54 -8.96 7.63
C PRO A 159 -21.27 -8.07 8.85
N ALA A 160 -20.86 -8.64 9.99
CA ALA A 160 -20.53 -7.86 11.18
C ALA A 160 -19.20 -7.11 11.04
N ILE A 161 -18.22 -7.69 10.33
CA ILE A 161 -16.98 -6.98 9.99
C ILE A 161 -17.32 -5.78 9.13
N VAL A 162 -18.07 -5.97 8.04
CA VAL A 162 -18.48 -4.92 7.11
C VAL A 162 -19.30 -3.83 7.79
N ALA A 163 -20.30 -4.20 8.60
CA ALA A 163 -21.11 -3.24 9.35
C ALA A 163 -20.26 -2.38 10.31
N GLY A 164 -19.29 -2.98 10.99
CA GLY A 164 -18.34 -2.24 11.81
C GLY A 164 -17.49 -1.27 10.99
N GLN A 165 -17.03 -1.66 9.79
CA GLN A 165 -16.32 -0.73 8.92
C GLN A 165 -17.22 0.41 8.41
N GLY A 166 -18.51 0.13 8.18
CA GLY A 166 -19.49 1.12 7.74
C GLY A 166 -19.73 2.26 8.72
N THR A 167 -19.41 2.07 10.00
CA THR A 167 -19.45 3.17 11.00
C THR A 167 -18.57 4.35 10.59
N LEU A 168 -17.47 4.08 9.88
CA LEU A 168 -16.60 5.11 9.32
C LEU A 168 -17.31 5.95 8.26
N GLY A 169 -18.22 5.37 7.48
CA GLY A 169 -19.03 6.12 6.51
C GLY A 169 -19.98 7.11 7.19
N VAL A 170 -20.53 6.72 8.36
CA VAL A 170 -21.35 7.62 9.19
C VAL A 170 -20.52 8.79 9.70
N GLU A 171 -19.33 8.53 10.25
CA GLU A 171 -18.42 9.59 10.69
C GLU A 171 -18.00 10.51 9.54
N MET A 172 -17.64 9.96 8.37
CA MET A 172 -17.28 10.74 7.18
C MET A 172 -18.40 11.69 6.74
N TYR A 173 -19.66 11.22 6.79
CA TYR A 173 -20.82 12.06 6.53
C TYR A 173 -21.00 13.14 7.59
N GLU A 174 -20.89 12.81 8.89
CA GLU A 174 -21.05 13.77 9.98
C GLU A 174 -19.95 14.84 9.99
N ASP A 175 -18.70 14.45 9.69
CA ASP A 175 -17.55 15.35 9.57
C ASP A 175 -17.73 16.33 8.40
N ARG A 176 -18.30 15.86 7.28
CA ARG A 176 -18.54 16.68 6.08
C ARG A 176 -19.83 16.31 5.35
N PRO A 177 -20.99 16.83 5.79
CA PRO A 177 -22.29 16.50 5.16
C PRO A 177 -22.43 16.97 3.70
N SER A 178 -21.54 17.87 3.26
CA SER A 178 -21.50 18.39 1.90
C SER A 178 -20.46 17.70 1.01
N VAL A 179 -19.89 16.56 1.44
CA VAL A 179 -18.93 15.79 0.63
C VAL A 179 -19.61 15.25 -0.62
N GLU A 180 -19.05 15.53 -1.79
CA GLU A 180 -19.61 15.13 -3.08
C GLU A 180 -19.00 13.83 -3.58
N THR A 181 -17.71 13.61 -3.29
CA THR A 181 -17.00 12.38 -3.68
C THR A 181 -16.21 11.83 -2.49
N VAL A 182 -16.42 10.56 -2.15
CA VAL A 182 -15.59 9.82 -1.19
C VAL A 182 -14.75 8.77 -1.92
N VAL A 183 -13.46 8.69 -1.59
CA VAL A 183 -12.53 7.79 -2.30
C VAL A 183 -11.95 6.78 -1.32
N VAL A 184 -12.22 5.50 -1.55
CA VAL A 184 -11.99 4.40 -0.59
C VAL A 184 -11.16 3.28 -1.22
N PRO A 185 -10.02 2.88 -0.61
CA PRO A 185 -9.23 1.76 -1.09
C PRO A 185 -9.97 0.41 -0.99
N ILE A 186 -9.77 -0.45 -1.98
CA ILE A 186 -10.39 -1.78 -2.06
C ILE A 186 -9.33 -2.88 -2.03
N GLY A 187 -9.26 -3.57 -0.90
CA GLY A 187 -8.74 -4.94 -0.83
C GLY A 187 -9.88 -5.92 -1.08
N GLY A 188 -10.25 -6.70 -0.06
CA GLY A 188 -11.38 -7.64 -0.13
C GLY A 188 -12.77 -6.99 -0.07
N GLY A 189 -12.90 -5.68 -0.34
CA GLY A 189 -14.19 -4.98 -0.45
C GLY A 189 -14.97 -4.66 0.84
N GLY A 190 -14.59 -5.22 2.00
CA GLY A 190 -15.38 -5.02 3.23
C GLY A 190 -15.44 -3.58 3.77
N LEU A 191 -14.37 -2.79 3.56
CA LEU A 191 -14.33 -1.38 3.97
C LEU A 191 -15.24 -0.52 3.09
N ILE A 192 -15.04 -0.57 1.77
CA ILE A 192 -15.85 0.21 0.83
C ILE A 192 -17.31 -0.24 0.87
N GLY A 193 -17.59 -1.53 1.02
CA GLY A 193 -18.95 -2.04 1.09
C GLY A 193 -19.71 -1.43 2.27
N GLY A 194 -19.10 -1.37 3.46
CA GLY A 194 -19.70 -0.74 4.62
C GLY A 194 -19.89 0.77 4.45
N ILE A 195 -18.87 1.49 3.97
CA ILE A 195 -18.94 2.94 3.74
C ILE A 195 -20.00 3.29 2.70
N ALA A 196 -20.03 2.56 1.58
CA ALA A 196 -20.98 2.76 0.50
C ALA A 196 -22.42 2.53 0.96
N THR A 197 -22.67 1.48 1.77
CA THR A 197 -23.99 1.26 2.39
C THR A 197 -24.41 2.41 3.31
N ALA A 198 -23.47 3.01 4.06
CA ALA A 198 -23.79 4.18 4.88
C ALA A 198 -24.17 5.41 4.03
N PHE A 199 -23.38 5.72 3.01
CA PHE A 199 -23.66 6.86 2.11
C PHE A 199 -24.94 6.66 1.30
N ALA A 200 -25.25 5.44 0.89
CA ALA A 200 -26.49 5.12 0.18
C ALA A 200 -27.76 5.46 0.98
N GLU A 201 -27.69 5.51 2.31
CA GLU A 201 -28.80 5.94 3.17
C GLU A 201 -28.69 7.43 3.54
N LEU A 202 -27.50 7.88 3.95
CA LEU A 202 -27.29 9.21 4.53
C LEU A 202 -27.27 10.34 3.48
N ARG A 203 -26.68 10.06 2.31
CA ARG A 203 -26.52 11.02 1.21
C ARG A 203 -26.33 10.27 -0.12
N PRO A 204 -27.41 9.75 -0.72
CA PRO A 204 -27.34 8.94 -1.94
C PRO A 204 -26.73 9.67 -3.14
N GLU A 205 -26.66 11.00 -3.11
CA GLU A 205 -26.02 11.82 -4.15
C GLU A 205 -24.49 11.88 -4.03
N THR A 206 -23.89 11.40 -2.93
CA THR A 206 -22.44 11.31 -2.81
C THR A 206 -21.92 10.19 -3.68
N ARG A 207 -20.98 10.52 -4.58
CA ARG A 207 -20.24 9.57 -5.39
C ARG A 207 -19.25 8.78 -4.52
N VAL A 208 -19.37 7.46 -4.49
CA VAL A 208 -18.45 6.54 -3.80
C VAL A 208 -17.51 5.89 -4.82
N VAL A 209 -16.24 6.25 -4.77
CA VAL A 209 -15.20 5.76 -5.69
C VAL A 209 -14.29 4.77 -4.99
N GLY A 210 -14.16 3.59 -5.58
CA GLY A 210 -13.24 2.55 -5.16
C GLY A 210 -11.88 2.65 -5.83
N VAL A 211 -10.82 2.28 -5.10
CA VAL A 211 -9.44 2.29 -5.64
C VAL A 211 -8.74 0.97 -5.40
N GLN A 212 -8.24 0.33 -6.45
CA GLN A 212 -7.33 -0.82 -6.35
C GLN A 212 -5.92 -0.47 -6.80
N ALA A 213 -4.92 -1.17 -6.24
CA ALA A 213 -3.60 -1.20 -6.87
C ALA A 213 -3.68 -2.04 -8.15
N GLU A 214 -3.12 -1.55 -9.26
CA GLU A 214 -3.19 -2.22 -10.57
C GLU A 214 -2.74 -3.69 -10.49
N GLY A 215 -1.62 -3.97 -9.82
CA GLY A 215 -1.08 -5.32 -9.64
C GLY A 215 -1.86 -6.23 -8.67
N ALA A 216 -2.98 -5.75 -8.11
CA ALA A 216 -3.90 -6.53 -7.28
C ALA A 216 -5.37 -6.30 -7.69
N ALA A 217 -5.61 -5.67 -8.84
CA ALA A 217 -6.94 -5.30 -9.28
C ALA A 217 -7.74 -6.54 -9.73
N THR A 218 -8.93 -6.72 -9.16
CA THR A 218 -9.84 -7.83 -9.43
C THR A 218 -11.29 -7.38 -9.56
N VAL A 219 -11.64 -6.23 -8.98
CA VAL A 219 -13.00 -5.71 -8.94
C VAL A 219 -13.50 -5.29 -10.33
N PRO A 220 -12.73 -4.58 -11.18
CA PRO A 220 -13.19 -4.26 -12.54
C PRO A 220 -13.65 -5.52 -13.30
N ASP A 221 -12.80 -6.54 -13.35
CA ASP A 221 -13.12 -7.84 -13.98
C ASP A 221 -14.29 -8.57 -13.29
N SER A 222 -14.44 -8.41 -11.97
CA SER A 222 -15.53 -9.02 -11.21
C SER A 222 -16.88 -8.37 -11.49
N LEU A 223 -16.90 -7.04 -11.64
CA LEU A 223 -18.09 -6.27 -12.01
C LEU A 223 -18.52 -6.60 -13.45
N ASP A 224 -17.57 -6.67 -14.39
CA ASP A 224 -17.85 -7.01 -15.78
C ASP A 224 -18.47 -8.41 -15.93
N LYS A 225 -18.03 -9.36 -15.10
CA LYS A 225 -18.52 -10.76 -15.13
C LYS A 225 -19.70 -11.01 -14.18
N GLY A 226 -19.98 -10.10 -13.25
CA GLY A 226 -21.01 -10.23 -12.22
C GLY A 226 -20.78 -11.38 -11.23
N THR A 227 -19.51 -11.80 -11.08
CA THR A 227 -19.04 -12.83 -10.13
C THR A 227 -17.59 -12.55 -9.69
N PRO A 228 -17.20 -12.89 -8.45
CA PRO A 228 -15.87 -12.62 -7.95
C PRO A 228 -14.79 -13.31 -8.79
N GLN A 229 -13.81 -12.53 -9.23
CA GLN A 229 -12.61 -13.02 -9.89
C GLN A 229 -11.45 -13.03 -8.90
N THR A 230 -10.48 -13.90 -9.16
CA THR A 230 -9.30 -14.05 -8.32
C THR A 230 -8.01 -14.00 -9.11
N LEU A 231 -6.95 -13.49 -8.48
CA LEU A 231 -5.58 -13.58 -8.95
C LEU A 231 -4.82 -14.64 -8.13
N GLU A 232 -3.97 -15.41 -8.80
CA GLU A 232 -3.09 -16.38 -8.14
C GLU A 232 -1.97 -15.68 -7.36
N GLU A 233 -1.47 -14.56 -7.91
CA GLU A 233 -0.41 -13.75 -7.32
C GLU A 233 -0.76 -12.26 -7.44
N VAL A 234 -0.28 -11.46 -6.49
CA VAL A 234 -0.47 -10.00 -6.45
C VAL A 234 0.90 -9.33 -6.33
N ASP A 235 1.07 -8.19 -7.00
CA ASP A 235 2.31 -7.40 -6.97
C ASP A 235 2.02 -5.93 -6.69
N THR A 236 2.08 -5.54 -5.42
CA THR A 236 1.90 -4.15 -5.02
C THR A 236 2.64 -3.78 -3.74
N ILE A 237 3.03 -2.51 -3.65
CA ILE A 237 3.54 -1.91 -2.40
C ILE A 237 2.42 -1.62 -1.38
N ALA A 238 1.15 -1.70 -1.80
CA ALA A 238 -0.02 -1.48 -0.95
C ALA A 238 -0.52 -2.80 -0.33
N ASP A 239 0.26 -3.35 0.60
CA ASP A 239 0.01 -4.67 1.24
C ASP A 239 -1.38 -4.79 1.89
N GLY A 240 -1.92 -3.71 2.45
CA GLY A 240 -3.27 -3.68 3.02
C GLY A 240 -4.43 -3.92 2.03
N ILE A 241 -4.19 -3.71 0.73
CA ILE A 241 -5.15 -3.97 -0.36
C ILE A 241 -4.63 -5.01 -1.37
N ALA A 242 -3.54 -5.70 -1.05
CA ALA A 242 -2.97 -6.78 -1.86
C ALA A 242 -3.77 -8.09 -1.70
N THR A 243 -5.09 -8.02 -1.92
CA THR A 243 -5.98 -9.18 -1.86
C THR A 243 -6.19 -9.74 -3.25
N GLY A 244 -5.96 -11.04 -3.44
CA GLY A 244 -6.18 -11.72 -4.72
C GLY A 244 -7.64 -11.90 -5.12
N GLY A 245 -8.58 -11.12 -4.60
CA GLY A 245 -10.01 -11.20 -4.92
C GLY A 245 -10.93 -10.62 -3.83
N VAL A 246 -12.20 -10.47 -4.19
CA VAL A 246 -13.31 -10.10 -3.30
C VAL A 246 -14.22 -11.31 -3.04
N SER A 247 -15.15 -11.20 -2.09
CA SER A 247 -16.18 -12.22 -1.85
C SER A 247 -17.50 -11.89 -2.54
N GLU A 248 -18.43 -12.85 -2.59
CA GLU A 248 -19.80 -12.61 -3.08
C GLU A 248 -20.52 -11.52 -2.28
N LEU A 249 -20.35 -11.52 -0.95
CA LEU A 249 -20.92 -10.49 -0.06
C LEU A 249 -20.42 -9.10 -0.46
N THR A 250 -19.11 -8.95 -0.59
CA THR A 250 -18.48 -7.65 -0.80
C THR A 250 -18.61 -7.17 -2.24
N LEU A 251 -18.55 -8.06 -3.23
CA LEU A 251 -18.91 -7.74 -4.62
C LEU A 251 -20.36 -7.27 -4.72
N GLY A 252 -21.30 -7.97 -4.08
CA GLY A 252 -22.71 -7.57 -4.12
C GLY A 252 -22.98 -6.21 -3.48
N LEU A 253 -22.19 -5.79 -2.48
CA LEU A 253 -22.26 -4.43 -1.93
C LEU A 253 -21.66 -3.40 -2.89
N ILE A 254 -20.52 -3.72 -3.52
CA ILE A 254 -19.89 -2.87 -4.53
C ILE A 254 -20.85 -2.64 -5.71
N GLU A 255 -21.42 -3.71 -6.28
CA GLU A 255 -22.38 -3.65 -7.39
C GLU A 255 -23.60 -2.77 -7.09
N ARG A 256 -24.02 -2.69 -5.82
CA ARG A 256 -25.22 -1.94 -5.40
C ARG A 256 -24.96 -0.47 -5.07
N HIS A 257 -23.79 -0.16 -4.52
CA HIS A 257 -23.58 1.11 -3.81
C HIS A 257 -22.30 1.86 -4.22
N VAL A 258 -21.42 1.28 -5.03
CA VAL A 258 -20.18 1.93 -5.48
C VAL A 258 -20.38 2.41 -6.92
N ASP A 259 -20.16 3.70 -7.16
CA ASP A 259 -20.40 4.32 -8.47
C ASP A 259 -19.31 4.00 -9.48
N GLU A 260 -18.07 3.92 -9.02
CA GLU A 260 -16.89 3.81 -9.89
C GLU A 260 -15.75 3.09 -9.18
N VAL A 261 -14.94 2.33 -9.92
CA VAL A 261 -13.70 1.72 -9.40
C VAL A 261 -12.56 2.04 -10.35
N VAL A 262 -11.53 2.73 -9.84
CA VAL A 262 -10.32 3.07 -10.56
C VAL A 262 -9.11 2.28 -10.05
N THR A 263 -8.05 2.22 -10.85
CA THR A 263 -6.80 1.57 -10.48
C THR A 263 -5.65 2.56 -10.43
N VAL A 264 -4.68 2.32 -9.54
CA VAL A 264 -3.46 3.13 -9.43
C VAL A 264 -2.23 2.25 -9.44
N THR A 265 -1.16 2.74 -10.07
CA THR A 265 0.13 2.06 -10.15
C THR A 265 0.90 2.15 -8.83
N ASN A 266 1.86 1.24 -8.62
CA ASN A 266 2.80 1.34 -7.48
C ASN A 266 3.58 2.66 -7.49
N GLY A 267 3.83 3.24 -8.67
CA GLY A 267 4.49 4.54 -8.80
C GLY A 267 3.65 5.68 -8.23
N GLU A 268 2.36 5.73 -8.57
CA GLU A 268 1.43 6.74 -8.08
C GLU A 268 1.18 6.61 -6.58
N ILE A 269 1.04 5.36 -6.08
CA ILE A 269 0.94 5.09 -4.64
C ILE A 269 2.19 5.60 -3.91
N ALA A 270 3.39 5.30 -4.42
CA ALA A 270 4.65 5.77 -3.82
C ALA A 270 4.74 7.30 -3.80
N ASP A 271 4.34 7.96 -4.90
CA ASP A 271 4.32 9.41 -4.97
C ASP A 271 3.28 10.03 -4.01
N ALA A 272 2.13 9.36 -3.80
CA ALA A 272 1.12 9.78 -2.84
C ALA A 272 1.58 9.62 -1.37
N VAL A 273 2.25 8.51 -1.02
CA VAL A 273 2.88 8.32 0.31
C VAL A 273 3.81 9.48 0.62
N LEU A 274 4.68 9.84 -0.33
CA LEU A 274 5.63 10.93 -0.15
C LEU A 274 4.97 12.30 -0.07
N LEU A 275 3.96 12.54 -0.90
CA LEU A 275 3.19 13.78 -0.84
C LEU A 275 2.53 13.97 0.52
N LEU A 276 1.91 12.92 1.05
CA LEU A 276 1.27 12.95 2.37
C LEU A 276 2.30 13.17 3.48
N LEU A 277 3.46 12.51 3.41
CA LEU A 277 4.55 12.73 4.35
C LEU A 277 5.09 14.18 4.27
N GLU A 278 5.28 14.71 3.08
CA GLU A 278 5.91 16.02 2.85
C GLU A 278 4.95 17.20 3.07
N ARG A 279 3.68 17.06 2.72
CA ARG A 279 2.70 18.16 2.70
C ARG A 279 1.67 18.06 3.81
N ALA A 280 1.18 16.85 4.10
CA ALA A 280 0.21 16.63 5.17
C ALA A 280 0.86 16.24 6.51
N LYS A 281 2.16 15.88 6.51
CA LYS A 281 2.89 15.38 7.70
C LYS A 281 2.28 14.10 8.28
N GLN A 282 1.62 13.33 7.43
CA GLN A 282 0.99 12.07 7.78
C GLN A 282 1.88 10.90 7.36
N VAL A 283 2.06 9.92 8.25
CA VAL A 283 2.74 8.66 7.94
C VAL A 283 1.67 7.63 7.61
N VAL A 284 1.55 7.30 6.32
CA VAL A 284 0.56 6.34 5.81
C VAL A 284 1.23 5.17 5.11
N GLU A 285 0.60 4.01 5.15
CA GLU A 285 1.03 2.87 4.35
C GLU A 285 0.54 2.98 2.89
N GLY A 286 0.98 2.07 2.01
CA GLY A 286 0.61 2.12 0.60
C GLY A 286 -0.91 2.06 0.37
N ALA A 287 -1.63 1.22 1.13
CA ALA A 287 -3.09 1.16 1.09
C ALA A 287 -3.75 2.48 1.53
N GLY A 288 -3.23 3.10 2.60
CA GLY A 288 -3.71 4.40 3.07
C GLY A 288 -3.45 5.55 2.08
N ALA A 289 -2.42 5.44 1.24
CA ALA A 289 -2.13 6.45 0.22
C ALA A 289 -2.90 6.25 -1.09
N ALA A 290 -3.49 5.07 -1.33
CA ALA A 290 -4.13 4.73 -2.61
C ALA A 290 -5.26 5.69 -3.00
N ALA A 291 -6.10 6.11 -2.05
CA ALA A 291 -7.18 7.07 -2.32
C ALA A 291 -6.64 8.43 -2.80
N VAL A 292 -5.52 8.90 -2.22
CA VAL A 292 -4.88 10.15 -2.65
C VAL A 292 -4.14 9.98 -3.98
N ALA A 293 -3.63 8.80 -4.29
CA ALA A 293 -3.10 8.49 -5.61
C ALA A 293 -4.19 8.62 -6.68
N ALA A 294 -5.38 8.06 -6.42
CA ALA A 294 -6.51 8.14 -7.35
C ALA A 294 -7.03 9.57 -7.52
N VAL A 295 -7.19 10.33 -6.42
CA VAL A 295 -7.58 11.75 -6.49
C VAL A 295 -6.61 12.61 -7.32
N ARG A 296 -5.39 12.13 -7.55
CA ARG A 296 -4.36 12.81 -8.35
C ARG A 296 -4.14 12.20 -9.74
N SER A 297 -4.78 11.07 -10.06
CA SER A 297 -4.62 10.42 -11.35
C SER A 297 -5.54 11.06 -12.39
N ASP A 298 -5.22 10.87 -13.66
CA ASP A 298 -6.06 11.35 -14.76
C ASP A 298 -7.35 10.51 -14.93
N ASP A 299 -7.43 9.37 -14.24
CA ASP A 299 -8.56 8.44 -14.29
C ASP A 299 -9.73 8.88 -13.38
N LEU A 300 -9.54 9.90 -12.53
CA LEU A 300 -10.59 10.41 -11.64
C LEU A 300 -10.61 11.95 -11.64
N ASP A 301 -11.57 12.53 -12.34
CA ASP A 301 -11.83 13.97 -12.28
C ASP A 301 -12.66 14.32 -11.04
N VAL A 302 -12.13 15.25 -10.25
CA VAL A 302 -12.76 15.79 -9.04
C VAL A 302 -12.79 17.32 -9.04
N SER A 303 -12.58 17.94 -10.21
CA SER A 303 -12.47 19.39 -10.36
C SER A 303 -13.74 20.09 -9.87
N GLY A 304 -13.59 21.05 -8.96
CA GLY A 304 -14.71 21.80 -8.38
C GLY A 304 -15.55 21.05 -7.34
N GLU A 305 -15.21 19.80 -7.00
CA GLU A 305 -15.95 19.00 -6.02
C GLU A 305 -15.36 19.14 -4.60
N HIS A 306 -16.19 18.86 -3.59
CA HIS A 306 -15.73 18.55 -2.24
C HIS A 306 -15.40 17.04 -2.13
N VAL A 307 -14.12 16.72 -1.99
CA VAL A 307 -13.61 15.35 -2.06
C VAL A 307 -13.06 14.90 -0.70
N MET A 308 -13.34 13.66 -0.32
CA MET A 308 -12.80 13.04 0.88
C MET A 308 -12.10 11.71 0.58
N PRO A 309 -10.77 11.72 0.31
CA PRO A 309 -10.01 10.49 0.25
C PRO A 309 -9.74 9.94 1.66
N LEU A 310 -9.90 8.63 1.80
CA LEU A 310 -9.68 7.92 3.06
C LEU A 310 -8.22 7.46 3.20
N LEU A 311 -7.56 7.89 4.27
CA LEU A 311 -6.25 7.35 4.69
C LEU A 311 -6.49 6.15 5.62
N CYS A 312 -6.69 4.96 5.06
CA CYS A 312 -7.21 3.81 5.81
C CYS A 312 -6.22 3.13 6.77
N GLY A 313 -4.90 3.40 6.66
CA GLY A 313 -3.89 2.74 7.48
C GLY A 313 -2.51 3.38 7.43
N GLY A 314 -1.74 3.18 8.51
CA GLY A 314 -0.45 3.82 8.76
C GLY A 314 0.65 2.87 9.22
N ASN A 315 0.44 1.55 9.15
CA ASN A 315 1.40 0.52 9.58
C ASN A 315 2.51 0.30 8.54
N LEU A 316 3.18 1.39 8.20
CA LEU A 316 4.19 1.45 7.17
C LEU A 316 5.48 0.75 7.59
N ASP A 317 5.94 -0.19 6.77
CA ASP A 317 7.25 -0.81 6.95
C ASP A 317 8.38 0.20 6.64
N MET A 318 9.32 0.36 7.57
CA MET A 318 10.41 1.34 7.44
C MET A 318 11.39 1.00 6.31
N THR A 319 11.53 -0.29 5.97
CA THR A 319 12.35 -0.71 4.82
C THR A 319 11.64 -0.38 3.51
N MET A 320 10.31 -0.55 3.46
CA MET A 320 9.48 -0.10 2.34
C MET A 320 9.58 1.42 2.16
N LEU A 321 9.44 2.20 3.25
CA LEU A 321 9.58 3.66 3.20
C LEU A 321 10.95 4.08 2.65
N ARG A 322 12.03 3.43 3.11
CA ARG A 322 13.37 3.66 2.57
C ARG A 322 13.42 3.40 1.06
N THR A 323 12.84 2.29 0.60
CA THR A 323 12.77 1.96 -0.84
C THR A 323 12.03 3.04 -1.62
N VAL A 324 10.84 3.45 -1.18
CA VAL A 324 10.05 4.53 -1.81
C VAL A 324 10.84 5.85 -1.86
N LEU A 325 11.50 6.24 -0.76
CA LEU A 325 12.33 7.44 -0.72
C LEU A 325 13.48 7.39 -1.73
N VAL A 326 14.18 6.26 -1.82
CA VAL A 326 15.28 6.07 -2.78
C VAL A 326 14.79 6.25 -4.22
N HIS A 327 13.67 5.61 -4.57
CA HIS A 327 13.10 5.72 -5.91
C HIS A 327 12.64 7.14 -6.23
N ALA A 328 12.04 7.85 -5.28
CA ALA A 328 11.58 9.21 -5.51
C ALA A 328 12.71 10.23 -5.60
N LEU A 329 13.75 10.12 -4.77
CA LEU A 329 14.95 10.96 -4.88
C LEU A 329 15.60 10.80 -6.25
N ALA A 330 15.63 9.58 -6.79
CA ALA A 330 16.11 9.32 -8.14
C ALA A 330 15.20 9.95 -9.23
N ARG A 331 13.88 9.77 -9.14
CA ARG A 331 12.90 10.37 -10.08
C ARG A 331 12.97 11.90 -10.10
N ARG A 332 13.05 12.52 -8.92
CA ARG A 332 13.15 13.99 -8.74
C ARG A 332 14.54 14.55 -9.08
N ARG A 333 15.49 13.68 -9.51
CA ARG A 333 16.89 14.02 -9.79
C ARG A 333 17.63 14.62 -8.60
N GLN A 334 17.16 14.37 -7.39
CA GLN A 334 17.84 14.78 -6.15
C GLN A 334 19.00 13.86 -5.80
N VAL A 335 18.99 12.62 -6.32
CA VAL A 335 20.17 11.76 -6.36
C VAL A 335 20.37 11.32 -7.80
N ILE A 336 21.54 11.60 -8.37
CA ILE A 336 21.92 11.18 -9.72
C ILE A 336 23.15 10.30 -9.66
N ARG A 337 23.22 9.34 -10.59
CA ARG A 337 24.42 8.54 -10.81
C ARG A 337 25.05 8.99 -12.11
N VAL A 338 26.27 9.49 -12.02
CA VAL A 338 27.02 10.06 -13.13
C VAL A 338 28.20 9.16 -13.42
N ARG A 339 28.28 8.62 -14.63
CA ARG A 339 29.41 7.83 -15.11
C ARG A 339 30.29 8.72 -15.99
N VAL A 340 31.57 8.81 -15.63
CA VAL A 340 32.54 9.66 -16.30
C VAL A 340 33.67 8.78 -16.83
N ARG A 341 33.92 8.82 -18.14
CA ARG A 341 35.07 8.12 -18.75
C ARG A 341 36.34 8.96 -18.53
N ILE A 342 37.40 8.33 -18.06
CA ILE A 342 38.68 8.98 -17.79
C ILE A 342 39.84 8.19 -18.38
N GLU A 343 40.91 8.90 -18.76
CA GLU A 343 42.25 8.31 -18.83
C GLU A 343 42.74 8.08 -17.38
N ASP A 344 43.08 6.86 -17.00
CA ASP A 344 43.42 6.47 -15.63
C ASP A 344 44.81 7.01 -15.22
N ARG A 345 44.84 8.29 -14.87
CA ARG A 345 46.03 9.04 -14.45
C ARG A 345 45.77 9.81 -13.15
N PRO A 346 46.82 10.07 -12.35
CA PRO A 346 46.69 10.90 -11.15
C PRO A 346 46.05 12.26 -11.45
N GLY A 347 45.20 12.74 -10.54
CA GLY A 347 44.54 14.05 -10.62
C GLY A 347 43.10 14.02 -11.15
N LYS A 348 42.73 13.06 -12.01
CA LYS A 348 41.40 13.05 -12.66
C LYS A 348 40.21 13.02 -11.71
N MET A 349 40.33 12.29 -10.59
CA MET A 349 39.29 12.29 -9.56
C MET A 349 39.17 13.65 -8.84
N ALA A 350 40.29 14.34 -8.62
CA ALA A 350 40.30 15.65 -7.98
C ALA A 350 39.63 16.69 -8.89
N ASP A 351 39.94 16.68 -10.18
CA ASP A 351 39.35 17.56 -11.19
C ASP A 351 37.81 17.42 -11.24
N ILE A 352 37.31 16.19 -11.34
CA ILE A 352 35.85 15.93 -11.39
C ILE A 352 35.17 16.26 -10.06
N SER A 353 35.82 15.94 -8.93
CA SER A 353 35.26 16.27 -7.61
C SER A 353 35.18 17.78 -7.41
N ALA A 354 36.16 18.55 -7.90
CA ALA A 354 36.13 20.00 -7.89
C ALA A 354 34.98 20.55 -8.75
N ALA A 355 34.80 20.05 -9.98
CA ALA A 355 33.70 20.45 -10.84
C ALA A 355 32.31 20.22 -10.20
N ILE A 356 32.14 19.10 -9.47
CA ILE A 356 30.91 18.81 -8.72
C ILE A 356 30.77 19.75 -7.51
N ALA A 357 31.84 19.96 -6.76
CA ALA A 357 31.85 20.82 -5.57
C ALA A 357 31.58 22.29 -5.91
N ASP A 358 32.07 22.79 -7.03
CA ASP A 358 31.85 24.17 -7.51
C ASP A 358 30.38 24.45 -7.83
N GLN A 359 29.60 23.41 -8.13
CA GLN A 359 28.14 23.52 -8.28
C GLN A 359 27.39 23.46 -6.94
N GLY A 360 28.09 23.16 -5.84
CA GLY A 360 27.50 23.00 -4.51
C GLY A 360 26.78 21.66 -4.35
N ALA A 361 27.17 20.63 -5.10
CA ALA A 361 26.61 19.29 -5.01
C ALA A 361 27.45 18.38 -4.10
N ASN A 362 26.80 17.46 -3.40
CA ASN A 362 27.47 16.54 -2.47
C ASN A 362 27.70 15.16 -3.11
N ILE A 363 28.87 14.58 -2.90
CA ILE A 363 29.21 13.25 -3.41
C ILE A 363 28.92 12.22 -2.31
N GLN A 364 27.99 11.29 -2.57
CA GLN A 364 27.64 10.22 -1.64
C GLN A 364 28.58 9.02 -1.77
N THR A 365 28.85 8.59 -3.01
CA THR A 365 29.74 7.46 -3.29
C THR A 365 30.53 7.71 -4.58
N VAL A 366 31.71 7.10 -4.66
CA VAL A 366 32.53 7.05 -5.88
C VAL A 366 32.99 5.62 -6.10
N ARG A 367 32.78 5.09 -7.30
CA ARG A 367 33.32 3.79 -7.73
C ARG A 367 34.25 4.00 -8.91
N HIS A 368 35.39 3.32 -8.88
CA HIS A 368 36.36 3.30 -9.96
C HIS A 368 36.34 1.91 -10.62
N ASP A 369 36.05 1.87 -11.92
CA ASP A 369 35.89 0.63 -12.68
C ASP A 369 36.84 0.60 -13.89
N ARG A 370 37.64 -0.46 -14.01
CA ARG A 370 38.74 -0.59 -14.97
C ARG A 370 38.60 -1.78 -15.93
N ALA A 371 37.60 -2.63 -15.70
CA ALA A 371 37.48 -3.93 -16.35
C ALA A 371 36.10 -4.08 -17.00
N LEU A 372 35.83 -3.22 -17.98
CA LEU A 372 34.61 -3.26 -18.81
C LEU A 372 34.99 -3.38 -20.29
N GLU A 373 34.17 -4.06 -21.07
CA GLU A 373 34.47 -4.39 -22.48
C GLU A 373 34.57 -3.15 -23.39
N ASP A 374 33.99 -2.02 -22.99
CA ASP A 374 33.97 -0.75 -23.73
C ASP A 374 35.11 0.22 -23.36
N LEU A 375 36.06 -0.21 -22.53
CA LEU A 375 37.23 0.57 -22.10
C LEU A 375 38.51 0.10 -22.81
N ASP A 376 39.30 1.05 -23.31
CA ASP A 376 40.63 0.79 -23.81
C ASP A 376 41.65 0.66 -22.67
N VAL A 377 42.82 0.07 -22.98
CA VAL A 377 43.91 -0.07 -22.01
C VAL A 377 44.37 1.30 -21.52
N GLY A 378 44.28 1.54 -20.22
CA GLY A 378 44.63 2.81 -19.58
C GLY A 378 43.45 3.76 -19.39
N GLU A 379 42.23 3.33 -19.72
CA GLU A 379 41.00 4.05 -19.38
C GLU A 379 40.29 3.42 -18.19
N ALA A 380 39.41 4.22 -17.59
CA ALA A 380 38.54 3.78 -16.52
C ALA A 380 37.24 4.59 -16.48
N TYR A 381 36.24 4.07 -15.78
CA TYR A 381 35.06 4.83 -15.38
C TYR A 381 35.15 5.24 -13.93
N LEU A 382 34.88 6.52 -13.66
CA LEU A 382 34.49 7.00 -12.34
C LEU A 382 32.98 7.16 -12.30
N ILE A 383 32.34 6.46 -11.37
CA ILE A 383 30.90 6.47 -11.20
C ILE A 383 30.59 7.16 -9.88
N PHE A 384 30.07 8.37 -9.97
CA PHE A 384 29.69 9.20 -8.83
C PHE A 384 28.20 9.06 -8.55
N GLN A 385 27.85 8.88 -7.29
CA GLN A 385 26.49 9.13 -6.81
C GLN A 385 26.48 10.52 -6.18
N VAL A 386 25.74 11.43 -6.79
CA VAL A 386 25.74 12.87 -6.45
C VAL A 386 24.35 13.27 -5.97
N GLU A 387 24.31 13.93 -4.82
CA GLU A 387 23.12 14.56 -4.28
C GLU A 387 22.99 15.98 -4.81
N THR A 388 21.80 16.30 -5.29
CA THR A 388 21.47 17.59 -5.90
C THR A 388 20.15 18.11 -5.33
N SER A 389 19.88 19.40 -5.53
CA SER A 389 18.62 20.01 -5.09
C SER A 389 17.46 19.80 -6.07
N GLY A 390 17.65 19.04 -7.14
CA GLY A 390 16.64 18.73 -8.15
C GLY A 390 17.15 18.83 -9.59
N ALA A 391 16.25 18.67 -10.56
CA ALA A 391 16.58 18.52 -11.98
C ALA A 391 17.44 19.66 -12.57
N ASP A 392 17.18 20.92 -12.21
CA ASP A 392 17.99 22.04 -12.68
C ASP A 392 19.43 21.99 -12.16
N HIS A 393 19.60 21.64 -10.88
CA HIS A 393 20.92 21.53 -10.27
C HIS A 393 21.66 20.31 -10.83
N ALA A 394 21.00 19.17 -10.97
CA ALA A 394 21.55 18.00 -11.65
C ALA A 394 22.05 18.33 -13.06
N ARG A 395 21.29 19.10 -13.85
CA ARG A 395 21.73 19.55 -15.19
C ARG A 395 23.00 20.40 -15.14
N ARG A 396 23.10 21.33 -14.20
CA ARG A 396 24.31 22.16 -14.02
C ARG A 396 25.53 21.33 -13.61
N VAL A 397 25.36 20.35 -12.72
CA VAL A 397 26.44 19.43 -12.32
C VAL A 397 26.97 18.64 -13.52
N VAL A 398 26.09 18.05 -14.32
CA VAL A 398 26.49 17.27 -15.51
C VAL A 398 27.18 18.18 -16.54
N ALA A 399 26.64 19.38 -16.78
CA ALA A 399 27.26 20.34 -17.69
C ALA A 399 28.66 20.76 -17.21
N ALA A 400 28.85 21.04 -15.92
CA ALA A 400 30.15 21.42 -15.37
C ALA A 400 31.22 20.33 -15.57
N ILE A 401 30.85 19.05 -15.46
CA ILE A 401 31.77 17.93 -15.73
C ILE A 401 32.12 17.87 -17.22
N ALA A 402 31.13 18.05 -18.11
CA ALA A 402 31.34 18.07 -19.55
C ALA A 402 32.23 19.25 -19.99
N ASP A 403 32.03 20.43 -19.41
CA ASP A 403 32.82 21.65 -19.69
C ASP A 403 34.30 21.50 -19.27
N HIS A 404 34.60 20.58 -18.35
CA HIS A 404 35.98 20.19 -18.01
C HIS A 404 36.60 19.17 -18.98
N GLY A 405 35.91 18.85 -20.08
CA GLY A 405 36.40 17.99 -21.16
C GLY A 405 36.21 16.49 -20.91
N TYR A 406 35.33 16.10 -20.00
CA TYR A 406 35.04 14.70 -19.72
C TYR A 406 33.80 14.21 -20.47
N ASP A 407 33.86 12.97 -20.97
CA ASP A 407 32.67 12.26 -21.44
C ASP A 407 31.87 11.76 -20.24
N VAL A 408 30.63 12.26 -20.12
CA VAL A 408 29.79 12.08 -18.94
C VAL A 408 28.38 11.66 -19.33
N SER A 409 27.87 10.61 -18.68
CA SER A 409 26.50 10.17 -18.84
C SER A 409 25.79 10.00 -17.50
N VAL A 410 24.51 10.37 -17.45
CA VAL A 410 23.65 10.07 -16.30
C VAL A 410 23.13 8.65 -16.48
N VAL A 411 23.50 7.76 -15.56
CA VAL A 411 23.06 6.38 -15.57
C VAL A 411 21.75 6.29 -14.77
N THR A 412 20.63 6.14 -15.47
CA THR A 412 19.39 5.64 -14.86
C THR A 412 19.59 4.17 -14.51
N HIS A 413 19.08 3.73 -13.35
CA HIS A 413 19.18 2.33 -12.91
C HIS A 413 18.87 1.37 -14.08
N PRO A 414 19.65 0.29 -14.31
CA PRO A 414 19.19 -0.78 -15.17
C PRO A 414 17.98 -1.41 -14.48
N GLY A 415 16.80 -1.25 -15.07
CA GLY A 415 15.56 -1.81 -14.53
C GLY A 415 14.24 -1.16 -14.97
N ALA A 416 14.24 0.03 -15.57
CA ALA A 416 12.99 0.68 -16.01
C ALA A 416 12.62 0.41 -17.49
N ASP A 417 13.59 0.00 -18.30
CA ASP A 417 13.37 -0.32 -19.71
C ASP A 417 13.82 -1.77 -19.89
N GLY A 418 12.91 -2.68 -20.23
CA GLY A 418 13.19 -4.10 -20.47
C GLY A 418 14.10 -4.39 -21.68
N ARG A 419 15.05 -3.51 -21.97
CA ARG A 419 16.12 -3.69 -22.94
C ARG A 419 17.44 -3.51 -22.20
N GLY A 420 18.13 -4.61 -21.97
CA GLY A 420 19.55 -4.55 -21.62
C GLY A 420 20.35 -3.81 -22.70
N PRO A 421 21.61 -3.43 -22.41
CA PRO A 421 22.47 -2.73 -23.37
C PRO A 421 22.71 -3.51 -24.67
N ASP A 422 22.40 -4.82 -24.66
CA ASP A 422 22.57 -5.69 -25.81
C ASP A 422 21.21 -6.10 -26.36
N GLY A 423 20.97 -5.78 -27.62
CA GLY A 423 19.81 -6.25 -28.41
C GLY A 423 19.86 -7.77 -28.67
N TYR A 424 19.84 -8.57 -27.60
CA TYR A 424 19.80 -10.02 -27.67
C TYR A 424 18.41 -10.53 -27.25
N SER A 425 17.61 -10.90 -28.25
CA SER A 425 16.38 -11.65 -28.06
C SER A 425 16.75 -13.13 -27.84
N PRO A 426 16.42 -13.76 -26.70
CA PRO A 426 16.69 -15.18 -26.54
C PRO A 426 15.66 -15.96 -27.36
N LYS A 427 16.12 -16.53 -28.48
CA LYS A 427 15.35 -17.52 -29.23
C LYS A 427 15.04 -18.72 -28.30
N ARG A 428 13.76 -19.07 -28.24
CA ARG A 428 13.28 -20.35 -27.70
C ARG A 428 13.94 -21.50 -28.46
N GLY A 429 14.48 -22.48 -27.74
CA GLY A 429 14.74 -23.81 -28.30
C GLY A 429 15.94 -24.55 -27.70
N GLY A 430 15.66 -25.46 -26.77
CA GLY A 430 16.14 -26.86 -26.76
C GLY A 430 17.63 -27.16 -26.52
N GLY A 431 17.89 -27.93 -25.47
CA GLY A 431 18.78 -29.09 -25.57
C GLY A 431 20.14 -29.00 -24.86
N GLU A 432 20.32 -29.97 -23.96
CA GLU A 432 21.57 -30.64 -23.62
C GLU A 432 22.47 -30.07 -22.49
N PHE A 433 22.27 -30.71 -21.34
CA PHE A 433 23.21 -31.02 -20.25
C PHE A 433 24.71 -30.85 -20.57
N TYR A 434 25.40 -30.11 -19.71
CA TYR A 434 26.83 -30.29 -19.47
C TYR A 434 27.11 -30.43 -17.96
N GLN A 435 27.69 -31.56 -17.58
CA GLN A 435 28.16 -31.89 -16.23
C GLN A 435 29.47 -31.16 -15.89
N PRO A 436 29.76 -30.88 -14.60
CA PRO A 436 31.00 -30.23 -14.19
C PRO A 436 32.14 -31.25 -13.99
N PHE A 437 33.26 -31.01 -14.65
CA PHE A 437 34.55 -31.62 -14.33
C PHE A 437 35.28 -30.72 -13.31
N CYS A 438 35.56 -31.24 -12.12
CA CYS A 438 36.85 -31.09 -11.43
C CYS A 438 36.87 -31.96 -10.15
N ARG A 439 37.82 -32.90 -10.09
CA ARG A 439 38.32 -33.52 -8.86
C ARG A 439 39.72 -32.96 -8.56
N PRO A 440 40.12 -32.90 -7.27
CA PRO A 440 41.27 -32.13 -6.81
C PRO A 440 42.59 -32.91 -6.93
N VAL A 441 43.71 -32.15 -6.91
CA VAL A 441 45.01 -32.59 -6.41
C VAL A 441 45.37 -31.71 -5.23
#